data_AF-A0A528B390-F1
#
_entry.id   AF-A0A528B390-F1
#
_cell.length_a   1.000
_cell.length_b   1.000
_cell.length_c   1.000
_cell.angle_alpha   90.00
_cell.angle_beta   90.00
_cell.angle_gamma   90.00
#
_symmetry.space_group_name_H-M   'P 1'
#
loop_
_entity.id
_entity.type
_entity.pdbx_description
1 polymer ?
#
loop_
_entity_poly.entity_id
_entity_poly.type
_entity_poly.pdbx_seq_one_letter_code
_entity_poly.pdbx_strand_id
1 'polypeptide(L)'
;MVPPTYLAFDPATRHVRLDPHQPAFFQNPCEAYAFMHGRSNVIFWEEFGFWCFGGFDDVNRLLRDRRFGRQNPAGIPDRRSTDQDRTHLSAFDGIEANSMLELEPPVHTRLRTLVNRAFVSRQVERLRPRVEALANELIDRFEPDQVDLLP
;
A
#
# COMPACT_ATOMS: atom_id res chain seq x y z
N MET A 1 6.11 26.26 5.60
CA MET A 1 4.75 25.75 5.39
C MET A 1 4.09 25.52 6.74
N VAL A 2 2.88 26.02 6.96
CA VAL A 2 2.16 25.80 8.23
C VAL A 2 1.72 24.32 8.27
N PRO A 3 1.82 23.61 9.42
CA PRO A 3 1.28 22.26 9.53
C PRO A 3 -0.24 22.26 9.34
N PRO A 4 -0.80 21.26 8.64
CA PRO A 4 -2.24 21.05 8.64
C PRO A 4 -2.76 20.90 10.07
N THR A 5 -3.94 21.44 10.37
CA THR A 5 -4.47 21.48 11.75
C THR A 5 -4.72 20.10 12.36
N TYR A 6 -4.83 19.07 11.51
CA TYR A 6 -5.09 17.68 11.88
C TYR A 6 -3.83 16.81 11.97
N LEU A 7 -2.64 17.44 11.90
CA LEU A 7 -1.35 16.77 11.98
C LEU A 7 -0.46 17.49 13.00
N ALA A 8 0.17 16.72 13.89
CA ALA A 8 1.22 17.23 14.77
C ALA A 8 2.57 16.63 14.36
N PHE A 9 3.60 17.46 14.24
CA PHE A 9 4.95 17.03 13.89
C PHE A 9 5.98 17.61 14.86
N ASP A 10 6.78 16.74 15.46
CA ASP A 10 7.93 17.12 16.26
C ASP A 10 9.22 17.04 15.41
N PRO A 11 9.84 18.18 15.05
CA PRO A 11 11.04 18.19 14.23
C PRO A 11 12.28 17.63 14.94
N ALA A 12 12.33 17.64 16.27
CA ALA A 12 13.51 17.18 17.02
C ALA A 12 13.59 15.65 17.01
N THR A 13 12.45 14.98 17.15
CA THR A 13 12.36 13.51 17.18
C THR A 13 11.97 12.92 15.82
N ARG A 14 11.41 13.74 14.92
CA ARG A 14 10.78 13.34 13.63
C ARG A 14 9.54 12.48 13.82
N HIS A 15 8.83 12.69 14.93
CA HIS A 15 7.56 12.01 15.19
C HIS A 15 6.40 12.76 14.55
N VAL A 16 5.48 12.01 13.95
CA VAL A 16 4.20 12.52 13.46
C VAL A 16 3.05 11.82 14.18
N ARG A 17 2.07 12.61 14.59
CA ARG A 17 0.74 12.15 14.99
C ARG A 17 -0.27 12.60 13.95
N LEU A 18 -0.89 11.64 13.29
CA LEU A 18 -1.89 11.82 12.26
C LEU A 18 -2.77 10.56 12.23
N ASP A 19 -4.05 10.70 12.57
CA ASP A 19 -5.01 9.63 12.39
C ASP A 19 -5.17 9.34 10.88
N PRO A 20 -4.83 8.11 10.39
CA PRO A 20 -4.97 7.77 8.98
C PRO A 20 -6.43 7.77 8.50
N HIS A 21 -7.41 7.74 9.41
CA HIS A 21 -8.84 7.85 9.11
C HIS A 21 -9.36 9.27 9.16
N GLN A 22 -8.52 10.26 9.48
CA GLN A 22 -8.92 11.66 9.50
C GLN A 22 -9.50 12.07 8.14
N PRO A 23 -10.76 12.58 8.07
CA PRO A 23 -11.41 12.85 6.79
C PRO A 23 -10.64 13.81 5.87
N ALA A 24 -10.06 14.87 6.43
CA ALA A 24 -9.26 15.84 5.66
C ALA A 24 -8.00 15.19 5.05
N PHE A 25 -7.35 14.28 5.78
CA PHE A 25 -6.22 13.53 5.28
C PHE A 25 -6.64 12.48 4.25
N PHE A 26 -7.73 11.75 4.50
CA PHE A 26 -8.22 10.72 3.60
C PHE A 26 -8.61 11.29 2.23
N GLN A 27 -9.27 12.45 2.21
CA GLN A 27 -9.71 13.12 0.98
C GLN A 27 -8.56 13.84 0.25
N ASN A 28 -7.58 14.37 0.98
CA ASN A 28 -6.44 15.07 0.40
C ASN A 28 -5.12 14.74 1.14
N PRO A 29 -4.57 13.53 0.95
CA PRO A 29 -3.38 13.11 1.69
C PRO A 29 -2.11 13.85 1.25
N CYS A 30 -2.12 14.37 0.02
CA CYS A 30 -0.99 15.10 -0.58
C CYS A 30 -0.61 16.35 0.21
N GLU A 31 -1.56 17.02 0.87
CA GLU A 31 -1.25 18.18 1.72
C GLU A 31 -0.35 17.80 2.91
N ALA A 32 -0.72 16.74 3.63
CA ALA A 32 0.06 16.22 4.73
C ALA A 32 1.41 15.66 4.26
N TYR A 33 1.43 14.90 3.15
CA TYR A 33 2.68 14.39 2.59
C TYR A 33 3.62 15.50 2.15
N ALA A 34 3.13 16.54 1.48
CA ALA A 34 3.93 17.70 1.10
C ALA A 34 4.50 18.42 2.33
N PHE A 35 3.69 18.54 3.40
CA PHE A 35 4.18 19.06 4.68
C PHE A 35 5.30 18.20 5.24
N MET A 36 5.13 16.89 5.35
CA MET A 36 6.16 16.02 5.92
C MET A 36 7.44 16.00 5.06
N HIS A 37 7.30 15.89 3.74
CA HIS A 37 8.41 15.92 2.79
C HIS A 37 9.28 17.18 2.89
N GLY A 38 8.65 18.35 3.12
CA GLY A 38 9.38 19.60 3.31
C GLY A 38 10.20 19.67 4.60
N ARG A 39 10.10 18.66 5.49
CA ARG A 39 10.70 18.64 6.84
C ARG A 39 11.66 17.46 6.97
N SER A 40 11.22 16.26 6.61
CA SER A 40 12.01 15.05 6.62
C SER A 40 11.41 13.98 5.72
N ASN A 41 12.28 13.23 5.03
CA ASN A 41 11.86 12.07 4.23
C ASN A 41 11.71 10.79 5.07
N VAL A 42 12.05 10.85 6.37
CA VAL A 42 12.00 9.72 7.31
C VAL A 42 11.35 10.20 8.61
N ILE A 43 10.20 9.63 8.93
CA ILE A 43 9.38 10.04 10.07
C ILE A 43 8.94 8.81 10.86
N PHE A 44 8.77 8.94 12.17
CA PHE A 44 8.13 7.92 12.98
C PHE A 44 6.64 8.25 13.08
N TRP A 45 5.77 7.38 12.55
CA TRP A 45 4.33 7.60 12.58
C TRP A 45 3.73 6.88 13.78
N GLU A 46 3.26 7.64 14.76
CA GLU A 46 2.88 7.12 16.07
C GLU A 46 1.70 6.16 16.02
N GLU A 47 0.66 6.47 15.24
CA GLU A 47 -0.53 5.62 15.07
C GLU A 47 -0.18 4.25 14.48
N PHE A 48 0.86 4.17 13.66
CA PHE A 48 1.37 2.93 13.07
C PHE A 48 2.44 2.24 13.93
N GLY A 49 3.16 2.98 14.76
CA GLY A 49 4.23 2.46 15.60
C GLY A 49 5.50 2.07 14.85
N PHE A 50 5.75 2.63 13.66
CA PHE A 50 6.95 2.34 12.87
C PHE A 50 7.47 3.56 12.09
N TRP A 51 8.72 3.44 11.62
CA TRP A 51 9.36 4.41 10.75
C TRP A 51 8.79 4.33 9.34
N CYS A 52 8.32 5.46 8.83
CA CYS A 52 7.81 5.65 7.47
C CYS A 52 8.82 6.44 6.63
N PHE A 53 9.01 5.99 5.40
CA PHE A 53 9.89 6.63 4.41
C PHE A 53 9.03 7.22 3.31
N GLY A 54 9.10 8.54 3.13
CA GLY A 54 8.38 9.25 2.06
C GLY A 54 9.25 9.53 0.83
N GLY A 55 10.56 9.68 1.00
CA GLY A 55 11.48 10.07 -0.07
C GLY A 55 11.61 9.00 -1.16
N PHE A 56 11.48 9.39 -2.44
CA PHE A 56 11.57 8.47 -3.57
C PHE A 56 12.86 7.64 -3.57
N ASP A 57 14.02 8.28 -3.37
CA ASP A 57 15.31 7.59 -3.39
C ASP A 57 15.44 6.56 -2.26
N ASP A 58 14.99 6.93 -1.05
CA ASP A 58 15.01 6.04 0.11
C ASP A 58 14.06 4.85 -0.08
N VAL A 59 12.83 5.11 -0.53
CA VAL A 59 11.83 4.06 -0.80
C VAL A 59 12.33 3.12 -1.90
N ASN A 60 12.82 3.66 -3.01
CA ASN A 60 13.34 2.85 -4.12
C ASN A 60 14.57 2.01 -3.70
N ARG A 61 15.43 2.55 -2.83
CA ARG A 61 16.56 1.78 -2.27
C ARG A 61 16.08 0.67 -1.34
N LEU A 62 15.15 0.97 -0.43
CA LEU A 62 14.61 0.00 0.54
C LEU A 62 13.89 -1.16 -0.16
N LEU A 63 13.07 -0.88 -1.17
CA LEU A 63 12.35 -1.91 -1.94
C LEU A 63 13.29 -2.89 -2.70
N ARG A 64 14.57 -2.54 -2.86
CA ARG A 64 15.58 -3.37 -3.53
C ARG A 64 16.57 -4.01 -2.56
N ASP A 65 16.57 -3.58 -1.30
CA ASP A 65 17.50 -4.03 -0.29
C ASP A 65 16.98 -5.32 0.36
N ARG A 66 17.66 -6.43 0.12
CA ARG A 66 17.29 -7.79 0.58
C ARG A 66 17.36 -7.97 2.11
N ARG A 67 17.82 -6.96 2.85
CA ARG A 67 17.73 -6.93 4.31
C ARG A 67 16.32 -6.60 4.81
N PHE A 68 15.49 -6.02 3.94
CA PHE A 68 14.08 -5.75 4.20
C PHE A 68 13.24 -6.76 3.41
N GLY A 69 12.28 -7.38 4.09
CA GLY A 69 11.43 -8.42 3.51
C GLY A 69 10.06 -8.47 4.18
N ARG A 70 9.20 -9.33 3.66
CA ARG A 70 7.83 -9.59 4.14
C ARG A 70 7.78 -10.63 5.24
N GLN A 71 8.82 -11.46 5.32
CA GLN A 71 8.96 -12.47 6.36
C GLN A 71 9.93 -12.00 7.44
N ASN A 72 9.56 -12.22 8.69
CA ASN A 72 10.48 -12.01 9.80
C ASN A 72 11.62 -13.02 9.75
N PRO A 73 12.86 -12.61 10.05
CA PRO A 73 13.97 -13.53 10.25
C PRO A 73 13.61 -14.60 11.29
N ALA A 74 14.18 -15.80 11.11
CA ALA A 74 13.95 -16.92 12.02
C ALA A 74 14.20 -16.53 13.49
N GLY A 75 13.23 -16.83 14.35
CA GLY A 75 13.28 -16.50 15.78
C GLY A 75 12.72 -15.13 16.16
N ILE A 76 12.31 -14.30 15.19
CA ILE A 76 11.58 -13.07 15.46
C ILE A 76 10.06 -13.36 15.37
N PRO A 77 9.30 -13.25 16.47
CA PRO A 77 7.86 -13.45 16.46
C PRO A 77 7.17 -12.47 15.50
N ASP A 78 6.14 -12.95 14.79
CA ASP A 78 5.28 -12.04 14.05
C ASP A 78 4.51 -11.13 15.01
N ARG A 79 4.86 -9.84 15.01
CA ARG A 79 4.18 -8.81 15.81
C ARG A 79 2.70 -8.66 15.48
N ARG A 80 2.23 -9.24 14.36
CA ARG A 80 0.80 -9.33 14.04
C ARG A 80 0.00 -10.14 15.07
N SER A 81 0.64 -10.99 15.89
CA SER A 81 -0.05 -11.95 16.76
C SER A 81 -0.02 -11.65 18.26
N THR A 82 0.69 -10.62 18.72
CA THR A 82 1.11 -10.59 20.13
C THR A 82 0.11 -10.04 21.16
N ASP A 83 -1.03 -9.45 20.78
CA ASP A 83 -1.95 -8.84 21.77
C ASP A 83 -3.47 -8.93 21.49
N GLN A 84 -3.93 -9.55 20.39
CA GLN A 84 -5.38 -9.59 20.07
C GLN A 84 -5.86 -10.97 19.60
N ASP A 85 -7.06 -11.38 20.03
CA ASP A 85 -7.74 -12.58 19.53
C ASP A 85 -8.12 -12.38 18.05
N ARG A 86 -7.37 -13.05 17.18
CA ARG A 86 -7.54 -13.04 15.72
C ARG A 86 -8.19 -14.30 15.19
N THR A 87 -8.82 -15.14 16.02
CA THR A 87 -9.46 -16.38 15.57
C THR A 87 -10.47 -16.17 14.44
N HIS A 88 -11.20 -15.04 14.47
CA HIS A 88 -12.11 -14.60 13.41
C HIS A 88 -11.44 -14.35 12.05
N LEU A 89 -10.11 -14.18 12.01
CA LEU A 89 -9.30 -14.00 10.79
C LEU A 89 -8.58 -15.26 10.35
N SER A 90 -8.78 -16.40 11.01
CA SER A 90 -8.08 -17.65 10.70
C SER A 90 -8.13 -18.06 9.22
N ALA A 91 -9.27 -17.85 8.55
CA ALA A 91 -9.40 -18.09 7.10
C ALA A 91 -8.55 -17.14 6.26
N PHE A 92 -8.54 -15.85 6.63
CA PHE A 92 -7.71 -14.83 5.98
C PHE A 92 -6.21 -15.12 6.18
N ASP A 93 -5.81 -15.39 7.43
CA ASP A 93 -4.42 -15.71 7.78
C ASP A 93 -3.95 -16.99 7.04
N GLY A 94 -4.84 -17.97 6.82
CA GLY A 94 -4.55 -19.17 6.02
C GLY A 94 -4.28 -18.88 4.54
N ILE A 95 -4.99 -17.91 3.95
CA ILE A 95 -4.73 -17.45 2.58
C ILE A 95 -3.42 -16.65 2.52
N GLU A 96 -3.24 -15.70 3.43
CA GLU A 96 -2.05 -14.84 3.48
C GLU A 96 -0.77 -15.63 3.69
N ALA A 97 -0.80 -16.69 4.50
CA ALA A 97 0.34 -17.58 4.71
C ALA A 97 0.88 -18.21 3.41
N ASN A 98 0.06 -18.28 2.35
CA ASN A 98 0.41 -18.83 1.05
C ASN A 98 0.43 -17.75 -0.06
N SER A 99 0.18 -16.49 0.28
CA SER A 99 0.18 -15.39 -0.67
C SER A 99 1.59 -15.12 -1.19
N MET A 100 1.74 -15.03 -2.51
CA MET A 100 3.03 -14.66 -3.13
C MET A 100 3.54 -13.28 -2.65
N LEU A 101 2.65 -12.42 -2.16
CA LEU A 101 2.98 -11.08 -1.64
C LEU A 101 3.58 -11.09 -0.23
N GLU A 102 3.45 -12.20 0.51
CA GLU A 102 3.96 -12.35 1.88
C GLU A 102 5.17 -13.29 1.97
N LEU A 103 5.56 -13.94 0.87
CA LEU A 103 6.62 -14.93 0.83
C LEU A 103 7.95 -14.33 0.37
N GLU A 104 9.06 -14.86 0.88
CA GLU A 104 10.42 -14.54 0.40
C GLU A 104 10.98 -15.64 -0.52
N PRO A 105 12.09 -15.39 -1.24
CA PRO A 105 12.82 -16.44 -1.95
C PRO A 105 13.23 -17.60 -1.01
N PRO A 106 13.23 -18.86 -1.51
CA PRO A 106 13.07 -19.24 -2.92
C PRO A 106 11.61 -19.42 -3.37
N VAL A 107 10.64 -19.46 -2.44
CA VAL A 107 9.25 -19.78 -2.75
C VAL A 107 8.61 -18.68 -3.60
N HIS A 108 8.80 -17.41 -3.21
CA HIS A 108 8.34 -16.26 -3.98
C HIS A 108 8.86 -16.28 -5.42
N THR A 109 10.17 -16.52 -5.61
CA THR A 109 10.79 -16.58 -6.94
C THR A 109 10.14 -17.65 -7.82
N ARG A 110 9.84 -18.83 -7.27
CA ARG A 110 9.18 -19.91 -7.99
C ARG A 110 7.76 -19.53 -8.41
N LEU A 111 6.95 -18.98 -7.50
CA LEU A 111 5.57 -18.57 -7.77
C LEU A 111 5.52 -17.43 -8.79
N ARG A 112 6.33 -16.38 -8.60
CA ARG A 112 6.43 -15.23 -9.51
C ARG A 112 6.79 -15.65 -10.93
N THR A 113 7.66 -16.64 -11.09
CA THR A 113 8.03 -17.18 -12.40
C THR A 113 6.85 -17.82 -13.13
N LEU A 114 5.95 -18.48 -12.41
CA LEU A 114 4.75 -19.07 -12.99
C LEU A 114 3.71 -18.00 -13.35
N VAL A 115 3.44 -17.08 -12.43
CA VAL A 115 2.45 -16.00 -12.60
C VAL A 115 2.84 -15.04 -13.72
N ASN A 116 4.11 -14.61 -13.80
CA ASN A 116 4.56 -13.62 -14.79
C ASN A 116 4.30 -14.04 -16.24
N ARG A 117 4.20 -15.34 -16.54
CA ARG A 117 3.89 -15.84 -17.89
C ARG A 117 2.53 -15.37 -18.40
N ALA A 118 1.56 -15.16 -17.50
CA ALA A 118 0.23 -14.65 -17.82
C ALA A 118 0.20 -13.11 -18.00
N PHE A 119 1.16 -12.39 -17.41
CA PHE A 119 1.19 -10.92 -17.36
C PHE A 119 2.23 -10.29 -18.29
N VAL A 120 2.73 -11.01 -19.29
CA VAL A 120 3.61 -10.41 -20.31
C VAL A 120 2.85 -9.41 -21.18
N SER A 121 3.53 -8.36 -21.68
CA SER A 121 2.91 -7.26 -22.42
C SER A 121 1.97 -7.72 -23.53
N ARG A 122 2.37 -8.74 -24.31
CA ARG A 122 1.53 -9.30 -25.38
C ARG A 122 0.20 -9.87 -24.87
N GLN A 123 0.18 -10.53 -23.71
CA GLN A 123 -1.06 -11.07 -23.15
C GLN A 123 -1.96 -9.96 -22.61
N VAL A 124 -1.37 -8.97 -21.96
CA VAL A 124 -2.10 -7.78 -21.46
C VAL A 124 -2.70 -7.00 -22.64
N GLU A 125 -1.95 -6.76 -23.71
CA GLU A 125 -2.45 -6.05 -24.90
C GLU A 125 -3.62 -6.76 -25.59
N ARG A 126 -3.72 -8.09 -25.49
CA ARG A 126 -4.89 -8.84 -26.01
C ARG A 126 -6.19 -8.52 -25.26
N LEU A 127 -6.10 -7.96 -24.05
CA LEU A 127 -7.28 -7.52 -23.30
C LEU A 127 -7.82 -6.17 -23.80
N ARG A 128 -7.01 -5.38 -24.52
CA ARG A 128 -7.38 -4.03 -24.98
C ARG A 128 -8.74 -3.97 -25.67
N PRO A 129 -9.03 -4.80 -26.72
CA PRO A 129 -10.33 -4.71 -27.39
C PRO A 129 -11.51 -5.04 -26.49
N ARG A 130 -11.33 -5.97 -25.54
CA ARG A 130 -12.38 -6.35 -24.58
C ARG A 130 -12.64 -5.25 -23.55
N VAL A 131 -11.57 -4.65 -23.03
CA VAL A 131 -11.67 -3.53 -22.07
C VAL A 131 -12.32 -2.32 -22.73
N GLU A 132 -11.94 -2.01 -23.98
CA GLU A 132 -12.53 -0.93 -24.76
C GLU A 132 -14.02 -1.16 -25.04
N ALA A 133 -14.39 -2.38 -25.48
CA ALA A 133 -15.79 -2.73 -25.66
C ALA A 133 -16.59 -2.59 -24.36
N LEU A 134 -16.09 -3.13 -23.23
CA LEU A 134 -16.77 -3.03 -21.94
C LEU A 134 -16.90 -1.57 -21.46
N ALA A 135 -15.86 -0.75 -21.66
CA ALA A 135 -15.89 0.66 -21.30
C ALA A 135 -16.94 1.41 -22.13
N ASN A 136 -16.98 1.19 -23.44
CA ASN A 136 -18.00 1.79 -24.32
C ASN A 136 -19.41 1.31 -23.95
N GLU A 137 -19.61 0.02 -23.68
CA GLU A 137 -20.91 -0.51 -23.22
C GLU A 137 -21.37 0.11 -21.89
N LEU A 138 -20.45 0.46 -20.99
CA LEU A 138 -20.76 1.18 -19.75
C LEU A 138 -21.15 2.64 -20.04
N ILE A 139 -20.41 3.31 -20.92
CA ILE A 139 -20.63 4.71 -21.31
C ILE A 139 -21.94 4.87 -22.09
N ASP A 140 -22.25 3.94 -22.98
CA ASP A 140 -23.48 3.97 -23.81
C ASP A 140 -24.76 3.87 -22.95
N ARG A 141 -24.65 3.45 -21.68
CA ARG A 141 -25.75 3.40 -20.71
C ARG A 141 -25.85 4.67 -19.85
N PHE A 142 -25.03 5.68 -20.08
CA PHE A 142 -25.10 6.92 -19.32
C PHE A 142 -26.40 7.65 -19.63
N GLU A 143 -27.08 8.09 -18.58
CA GLU A 143 -28.20 9.01 -18.72
C GLU A 143 -27.67 10.40 -19.15
N PRO A 144 -28.39 11.17 -19.99
CA PRO A 144 -27.88 12.41 -20.57
C PRO A 144 -27.48 13.50 -19.56
N ASP A 145 -28.15 13.53 -18.40
CA ASP A 145 -28.04 14.66 -17.46
C ASP A 145 -27.07 14.39 -16.31
N GLN A 146 -27.07 13.18 -15.75
CA GLN A 146 -26.24 12.81 -14.62
C GLN A 146 -25.96 11.30 -14.61
N VAL A 147 -24.72 10.94 -14.32
CA VAL A 147 -24.30 9.55 -14.10
C VAL A 147 -23.41 9.45 -12.86
N ASP A 148 -23.61 8.40 -12.07
CA ASP A 148 -22.66 7.99 -11.04
C ASP A 148 -21.64 7.01 -11.63
N LEU A 149 -20.36 7.38 -11.59
CA LEU A 149 -19.27 6.54 -12.11
C LEU A 149 -18.85 5.44 -11.13
N LEU A 150 -19.30 5.51 -9.87
CA LEU A 150 -19.03 4.55 -8.80
C LEU A 150 -20.34 4.22 -8.05
N PRO A 151 -21.30 3.56 -8.71
CA PRO A 151 -22.60 3.22 -8.12
C PRO A 151 -22.50 2.19 -6.98
#